data_AF-A0A966LUS7-F1
#
_entry.id   AF-A0A966LUS7-F1
#
_cell.length_a   1.000
_cell.length_b   1.000
_cell.length_c   1.000
_cell.angle_alpha   90.00
_cell.angle_beta   90.00
_cell.angle_gamma   90.00
#
_symmetry.space_group_name_H-M   'P 1'
#
loop_
_entity.id
_entity.type
_entity.pdbx_description
1 polymer ?
#
loop_
_entity_poly.entity_id
_entity_poly.type
_entity_poly.pdbx_seq_one_letter_code
_entity_poly.pdbx_strand_id
1 'polypeptide(L)'
;MDNFNLSKQQKILLVLFELSNGERKNLKFEDISVALFKKFSKDFHMKGYEQYPDSGDSIKRPLYTFRDKGMLSARNMIFALTEKGLDTALKIKNKVTGKKVLENDNFDRYIEKEILRITSLNAFKNFIVGKLDDVFDTDFFDYIGISVRASRMDFKGRLKYINDIIEFLKKQNIDKYELIINFHYFMIKKFDKEINYKMNN
;
A
#
# COMPACT_ATOMS: atom_id res chain seq x y z
N MET A 1 -20.79 -18.49 11.94
CA MET A 1 -20.08 -17.98 10.74
C MET A 1 -18.82 -18.81 10.61
N ASP A 2 -18.75 -19.59 9.55
CA ASP A 2 -17.79 -20.67 9.39
C ASP A 2 -16.32 -20.24 9.46
N ASN A 3 -15.53 -21.14 10.04
CA ASN A 3 -14.09 -21.13 10.27
C ASN A 3 -13.26 -20.85 9.00
N PHE A 4 -13.21 -19.61 8.52
CA PHE A 4 -12.02 -19.19 7.79
C PHE A 4 -10.92 -18.95 8.83
N ASN A 5 -9.95 -19.88 8.87
CA ASN A 5 -8.75 -19.74 9.70
C ASN A 5 -7.86 -18.61 9.14
N LEU A 6 -8.31 -17.37 9.34
CA LEU A 6 -7.57 -16.17 9.00
C LEU A 6 -6.47 -15.96 10.03
N SER A 7 -5.28 -15.59 9.56
CA SER A 7 -4.24 -15.10 10.46
C SER A 7 -4.67 -13.81 11.14
N LYS A 8 -4.10 -13.46 12.30
CA LYS A 8 -4.36 -12.17 12.97
C LYS A 8 -4.16 -10.98 12.03
N GLN A 9 -3.12 -11.02 11.19
CA GLN A 9 -2.88 -9.97 10.19
C GLN A 9 -4.01 -9.86 9.15
N GLN A 10 -4.51 -10.99 8.65
CA GLN A 10 -5.64 -10.99 7.72
C GLN A 10 -6.93 -10.47 8.37
N LYS A 11 -7.17 -10.82 9.65
CA LYS A 11 -8.29 -10.28 10.43
C LYS A 11 -8.21 -8.75 10.57
N ILE A 12 -7.04 -8.21 10.88
CA ILE A 12 -6.80 -6.75 10.95
C ILE A 12 -7.09 -6.09 9.61
N LEU A 13 -6.52 -6.61 8.52
CA LEU A 13 -6.68 -6.01 7.20
C LEU A 13 -8.15 -6.05 6.71
N LEU A 14 -8.87 -7.13 7.03
CA LEU A 14 -10.30 -7.25 6.74
C LEU A 14 -11.13 -6.21 7.51
N VAL A 15 -10.87 -6.02 8.81
CA VAL A 15 -11.57 -5.01 9.63
C VAL A 15 -11.30 -3.60 9.12
N LEU A 16 -10.07 -3.28 8.74
CA LEU A 16 -9.74 -1.99 8.14
C LEU A 16 -10.57 -1.73 6.86
N PHE A 17 -10.69 -2.73 5.99
CA PHE A 17 -11.46 -2.62 4.75
C PHE A 17 -12.96 -2.44 5.00
N GLU A 18 -13.50 -3.10 6.02
CA GLU A 18 -14.90 -2.97 6.39
C GLU A 18 -15.21 -1.61 7.02
N LEU A 19 -14.37 -1.14 7.94
CA LEU A 19 -14.51 0.19 8.55
C LEU A 19 -14.36 1.32 7.52
N SER A 20 -13.58 1.07 6.47
CA SER A 20 -13.38 2.00 5.37
C SER A 20 -14.40 1.87 4.24
N ASN A 21 -15.37 0.94 4.34
CA ASN A 21 -16.32 0.63 3.27
C ASN A 21 -15.65 0.30 1.92
N GLY A 22 -14.44 -0.23 1.94
CA GLY A 22 -13.66 -0.50 0.73
C GLY A 22 -13.05 0.72 0.05
N GLU A 23 -13.05 1.87 0.71
CA GLU A 23 -12.47 3.12 0.22
C GLU A 23 -11.26 3.55 1.04
N ARG A 24 -10.53 4.55 0.56
CA ARG A 24 -9.47 5.20 1.35
C ARG A 24 -10.13 6.09 2.41
N LYS A 25 -10.09 5.64 3.66
CA LYS A 25 -10.66 6.36 4.81
C LYS A 25 -9.67 6.40 5.96
N ASN A 26 -9.59 7.54 6.64
CA ASN A 26 -8.85 7.70 7.87
C ASN A 26 -9.58 7.01 9.03
N LEU A 27 -8.91 6.08 9.70
CA LEU A 27 -9.41 5.28 10.81
C LEU A 27 -8.53 5.52 12.05
N LYS A 28 -9.15 5.80 13.19
CA LYS A 28 -8.41 5.93 14.45
C LYS A 28 -8.06 4.53 14.98
N PHE A 29 -6.95 4.44 15.71
CA PHE A 29 -6.52 3.19 16.33
C PHE A 29 -7.59 2.59 17.23
N GLU A 30 -8.26 3.41 18.02
CA GLU A 30 -9.28 2.98 18.98
C GLU A 30 -10.47 2.33 18.27
N ASP A 31 -10.93 2.93 17.17
CA ASP A 31 -12.01 2.39 16.34
C ASP A 31 -11.63 1.01 15.76
N ILE A 32 -10.36 0.86 15.34
CA ILE A 32 -9.82 -0.39 14.82
C ILE A 32 -9.78 -1.45 15.92
N SER A 33 -9.25 -1.14 17.10
CA SER A 33 -9.19 -2.04 18.26
C SER A 33 -10.58 -2.51 18.69
N VAL A 34 -11.54 -1.59 18.79
CA VAL A 34 -12.93 -1.91 19.18
C VAL A 34 -13.60 -2.79 18.13
N ALA A 35 -13.43 -2.49 16.84
CA ALA A 35 -14.01 -3.29 15.76
C ALA A 35 -13.39 -4.70 15.70
N LEU A 36 -12.08 -4.82 15.90
CA LEU A 36 -11.39 -6.10 15.98
C LEU A 36 -11.89 -6.95 17.13
N PHE A 37 -12.04 -6.36 18.32
CA PHE A 37 -12.57 -7.05 19.49
C PHE A 37 -14.02 -7.49 19.27
N LYS A 38 -14.89 -6.60 18.75
CA LYS A 38 -16.30 -6.94 18.46
C LYS A 38 -16.44 -8.10 17.49
N LYS A 39 -15.57 -8.17 16.47
CA LYS A 39 -15.66 -9.18 15.41
C LYS A 39 -14.91 -10.47 15.72
N PHE A 40 -13.78 -10.37 16.43
CA PHE A 40 -12.82 -11.45 16.65
C PHE A 40 -12.33 -11.45 18.11
N SER A 41 -13.26 -11.40 19.07
CA SER A 41 -12.97 -11.23 20.51
C SER A 41 -11.95 -12.24 21.05
N LYS A 42 -12.03 -13.50 20.61
CA LYS A 42 -11.09 -14.57 20.99
C LYS A 42 -9.64 -14.31 20.61
N ASP A 43 -9.40 -13.47 19.60
CA ASP A 43 -8.06 -13.18 19.09
C ASP A 43 -7.53 -11.80 19.54
N PHE A 44 -8.43 -10.88 19.86
CA PHE A 44 -8.14 -9.45 20.10
C PHE A 44 -8.70 -8.97 21.43
N HIS A 45 -8.42 -9.70 22.50
CA HIS A 45 -8.74 -9.31 23.87
C HIS A 45 -7.47 -9.06 24.68
N MET A 46 -7.62 -8.32 25.78
CA MET A 46 -6.53 -8.10 26.73
C MET A 46 -6.17 -9.42 27.45
N LYS A 47 -4.87 -9.69 27.61
CA LYS A 47 -4.38 -10.90 28.29
C LYS A 47 -4.87 -10.91 29.75
N GLY A 48 -5.56 -11.97 30.15
CA GLY A 48 -6.16 -12.10 31.49
C GLY A 48 -7.50 -11.39 31.66
N TYR A 49 -7.99 -10.68 30.63
CA TYR A 49 -9.26 -9.98 30.67
C TYR A 49 -9.98 -10.07 29.31
N GLU A 50 -10.61 -11.21 29.05
CA GLU A 50 -11.26 -11.53 27.77
C GLU A 50 -12.43 -10.60 27.39
N GLN A 51 -12.99 -9.90 28.38
CA GLN A 51 -14.07 -8.94 28.19
C GLN A 51 -13.63 -7.56 27.67
N TYR A 52 -12.32 -7.29 27.62
CA TYR A 52 -11.79 -5.99 27.20
C TYR A 52 -10.98 -6.08 25.90
N PRO A 53 -11.08 -5.08 25.02
CA PRO A 53 -10.35 -5.07 23.75
C PRO A 53 -8.84 -5.00 23.97
N ASP A 54 -8.08 -5.67 23.10
CA ASP A 54 -6.64 -5.46 23.03
C ASP A 54 -6.32 -4.09 22.40
N SER A 55 -5.59 -3.25 23.11
CA SER A 55 -5.07 -1.96 22.61
C SER A 55 -3.53 -1.95 22.54
N GLY A 56 -2.91 -3.12 22.65
CA GLY A 56 -1.48 -3.29 22.73
C GLY A 56 -0.79 -3.62 21.39
N ASP A 57 0.40 -4.18 21.51
CA ASP A 57 1.31 -4.44 20.39
C ASP A 57 0.80 -5.47 19.39
N SER A 58 -0.17 -6.31 19.78
CA SER A 58 -0.73 -7.34 18.90
C SER A 58 -1.46 -6.76 17.69
N ILE A 59 -1.97 -5.52 17.80
CA ILE A 59 -2.61 -4.76 16.73
C ILE A 59 -1.63 -3.73 16.15
N LYS A 60 -0.92 -3.01 17.03
CA LYS A 60 -0.03 -1.92 16.63
C LYS A 60 1.12 -2.40 15.72
N ARG A 61 1.79 -3.50 16.05
CA ARG A 61 2.92 -4.01 15.25
C ARG A 61 2.49 -4.44 13.83
N PRO A 62 1.40 -5.19 13.64
CA PRO A 62 0.87 -5.45 12.30
C PRO A 62 0.56 -4.20 11.49
N LEU A 63 -0.06 -3.18 12.09
CA LEU A 63 -0.36 -1.93 11.38
C LEU A 63 0.92 -1.25 10.84
N TYR A 64 1.96 -1.15 11.67
CA TYR A 64 3.23 -0.60 11.19
C TYR A 64 3.94 -1.52 10.18
N THR A 65 3.80 -2.84 10.31
CA THR A 65 4.29 -3.78 9.29
C THR A 65 3.60 -3.57 7.94
N PHE A 66 2.29 -3.32 7.93
CA PHE A 66 1.56 -3.01 6.70
C PHE A 66 1.98 -1.67 6.10
N ARG A 67 2.28 -0.67 6.94
CA ARG A 67 2.85 0.61 6.48
C ARG A 67 4.15 0.39 5.74
N ASP A 68 5.05 -0.39 6.34
CA ASP A 68 6.37 -0.67 5.78
C ASP A 68 6.29 -1.54 4.50
N LYS A 69 5.14 -2.18 4.25
CA LYS A 69 4.80 -2.90 3.00
C LYS A 69 4.02 -2.05 1.98
N GLY A 70 3.76 -0.78 2.28
CA GLY A 70 3.01 0.14 1.43
C GLY A 70 1.51 -0.15 1.36
N MET A 71 0.96 -0.94 2.28
CA MET A 71 -0.47 -1.32 2.31
C MET A 71 -1.33 -0.32 3.08
N LEU A 72 -0.73 0.52 3.92
CA LEU A 72 -1.41 1.59 4.62
C LEU A 72 -0.51 2.82 4.80
N SER A 73 -1.12 3.97 5.01
CA SER A 73 -0.45 5.16 5.58
C SER A 73 -0.77 5.25 7.07
N ALA A 74 0.15 5.82 7.84
CA ALA A 74 -0.07 6.03 9.28
C ALA A 74 0.48 7.38 9.74
N ARG A 75 -0.37 8.20 10.37
CA ARG A 75 0.01 9.49 10.96
C ARG A 75 -0.78 9.72 12.24
N ASN A 76 -0.10 9.98 13.36
CA ASN A 76 -0.74 10.27 14.66
C ASN A 76 -1.81 9.24 15.07
N MET A 77 -1.50 7.94 14.94
CA MET A 77 -2.44 6.83 15.24
C MET A 77 -3.71 6.83 14.38
N ILE A 78 -3.68 7.55 13.25
CA ILE A 78 -4.68 7.49 12.19
C ILE A 78 -4.09 6.67 11.04
N PHE A 79 -4.85 5.69 10.58
CA PHE A 79 -4.45 4.74 9.56
C PHE A 79 -5.42 4.80 8.37
N ALA A 80 -4.90 4.67 7.16
CA ALA A 80 -5.74 4.55 5.97
C ALA A 80 -5.15 3.51 5.02
N LEU A 81 -5.99 2.64 4.46
CA LEU A 81 -5.55 1.68 3.44
C LEU A 81 -5.10 2.42 2.18
N THR A 82 -3.98 1.98 1.61
CA THR A 82 -3.60 2.35 0.23
C THR A 82 -4.37 1.49 -0.77
N GLU A 83 -4.19 1.72 -2.06
CA GLU A 83 -4.76 0.83 -3.10
C GLU A 83 -4.28 -0.62 -2.96
N LYS A 84 -3.00 -0.85 -2.64
CA LYS A 84 -2.47 -2.18 -2.33
C LYS A 84 -3.22 -2.82 -1.17
N GLY A 85 -3.44 -2.03 -0.11
CA GLY A 85 -4.17 -2.47 1.08
C GLY A 85 -5.61 -2.86 0.77
N LEU A 86 -6.31 -2.01 0.00
CA LEU A 86 -7.69 -2.25 -0.43
C LEU A 86 -7.80 -3.52 -1.28
N ASP A 87 -6.94 -3.70 -2.28
CA ASP A 87 -6.94 -4.88 -3.14
C ASP A 87 -6.64 -6.17 -2.35
N THR A 88 -5.61 -6.12 -1.51
CA THR A 88 -5.23 -7.25 -0.65
C THR A 88 -6.37 -7.63 0.30
N ALA A 89 -7.03 -6.64 0.91
CA ALA A 89 -8.16 -6.87 1.80
C ALA A 89 -9.39 -7.41 1.07
N LEU A 90 -9.66 -6.92 -0.15
CA LEU A 90 -10.76 -7.40 -0.99
C LEU A 90 -10.57 -8.86 -1.36
N LYS A 91 -9.34 -9.29 -1.68
CA LYS A 91 -9.01 -10.71 -1.92
C LYS A 91 -9.31 -11.57 -0.69
N ILE A 92 -8.97 -11.09 0.51
CA ILE A 92 -9.30 -11.78 1.77
C ILE A 92 -10.82 -11.85 1.94
N LYS A 93 -11.55 -10.75 1.74
CA LYS A 93 -13.02 -10.71 1.84
C LYS A 93 -13.69 -11.67 0.86
N ASN A 94 -13.23 -11.72 -0.39
CA ASN A 94 -13.75 -12.64 -1.40
C ASN A 94 -13.52 -14.09 -1.01
N LYS A 95 -12.32 -14.41 -0.49
CA LYS A 95 -12.00 -15.75 0.04
C LYS A 95 -12.95 -16.15 1.18
N VAL A 96 -13.23 -15.25 2.12
CA VAL A 96 -14.13 -15.50 3.27
C VAL A 96 -15.59 -15.64 2.83
N THR A 97 -16.02 -14.88 1.83
CA THR A 97 -17.42 -14.91 1.34
C THR A 97 -17.69 -16.01 0.32
N GLY A 98 -16.69 -16.85 0.00
CA GLY A 98 -16.81 -17.91 -1.00
C GLY A 98 -17.04 -17.39 -2.42
N LYS A 99 -16.86 -16.09 -2.67
CA LYS A 99 -16.96 -15.53 -4.01
C LYS A 99 -15.78 -16.05 -4.83
N LYS A 100 -16.07 -16.84 -5.88
CA LYS A 100 -15.07 -17.22 -6.88
C LYS A 100 -14.43 -15.95 -7.42
N VAL A 101 -13.17 -15.74 -7.06
CA VAL A 101 -12.32 -14.79 -7.77
C VAL A 101 -12.16 -15.40 -9.15
N LEU A 102 -12.68 -14.75 -10.18
CA LEU A 102 -12.31 -15.08 -11.55
C LEU A 102 -10.79 -14.89 -11.60
N GLU A 103 -10.03 -15.99 -11.68
CA GLU A 103 -8.59 -16.02 -11.92
C GLU A 103 -8.26 -15.54 -13.35
N ASN A 104 -8.99 -14.54 -13.85
CA ASN A 104 -8.72 -13.95 -15.14
C ASN A 104 -7.53 -12.99 -14.96
N ASP A 105 -6.36 -13.48 -15.35
CA ASP A 105 -5.15 -12.74 -15.67
C ASP A 105 -4.72 -11.69 -14.66
N ASN A 106 -4.22 -12.17 -13.51
CA ASN A 106 -3.03 -11.76 -12.75
C ASN A 106 -2.50 -10.31 -12.80
N PHE A 107 -3.31 -9.33 -13.15
CA PHE A 107 -2.96 -7.92 -13.14
C PHE A 107 -3.81 -7.25 -12.09
N ASP A 108 -3.24 -7.13 -10.90
CA ASP A 108 -3.97 -6.55 -9.78
C ASP A 108 -4.38 -5.12 -10.14
N ARG A 109 -5.65 -4.76 -9.90
CA ARG A 109 -6.21 -3.45 -10.30
C ARG A 109 -5.38 -2.27 -9.80
N TYR A 110 -4.69 -2.42 -8.67
CA TYR A 110 -3.80 -1.40 -8.14
C TYR A 110 -2.58 -1.15 -9.03
N ILE A 111 -2.09 -2.16 -9.75
CA ILE A 111 -0.98 -2.07 -10.70
C ILE A 111 -1.44 -1.31 -11.94
N GLU A 112 -2.61 -1.63 -12.47
CA GLU A 112 -3.24 -0.89 -13.59
C GLU A 112 -3.41 0.60 -13.26
N LYS A 113 -3.99 0.89 -12.09
CA LYS A 113 -4.14 2.28 -11.61
C LYS A 113 -2.81 2.99 -11.49
N GLU A 114 -1.79 2.30 -11.00
CA GLU A 114 -0.46 2.88 -10.87
C GLU A 114 0.20 3.15 -12.23
N ILE A 115 0.04 2.24 -13.20
CA ILE A 115 0.50 2.44 -14.58
C ILE A 115 -0.19 3.64 -15.21
N LEU A 116 -1.52 3.73 -15.10
CA LEU A 116 -2.29 4.87 -15.60
C LEU A 116 -1.83 6.18 -14.95
N ARG A 117 -1.57 6.15 -13.64
CA ARG A 117 -1.03 7.31 -12.92
C ARG A 117 0.34 7.71 -13.47
N ILE A 118 1.30 6.79 -13.55
CA ILE A 118 2.66 7.07 -14.05
C ILE A 118 2.62 7.62 -15.48
N THR A 119 1.83 6.99 -16.36
CA THR A 119 1.74 7.39 -17.77
C THR A 119 1.07 8.75 -17.97
N SER A 120 0.25 9.19 -17.01
CA SER A 120 -0.37 10.52 -17.05
C SER A 120 0.57 11.68 -16.64
N LEU A 121 1.69 11.38 -15.98
CA LEU A 121 2.61 12.39 -15.45
C LEU A 121 3.31 13.19 -16.56
N ASN A 122 3.55 14.48 -16.31
CA ASN A 122 4.32 15.31 -17.24
C ASN A 122 5.76 14.83 -17.38
N ALA A 123 6.39 14.41 -16.27
CA ALA A 123 7.70 13.79 -16.27
C ALA A 123 7.84 12.59 -17.22
N PHE A 124 6.80 11.74 -17.27
CA PHE A 124 6.77 10.59 -18.17
C PHE A 124 6.65 11.03 -19.62
N LYS A 125 5.82 12.04 -19.91
CA LYS A 125 5.72 12.63 -21.25
C LYS A 125 7.05 13.24 -21.69
N ASN A 126 7.71 14.01 -20.82
CA ASN A 126 9.03 14.62 -21.05
C ASN A 126 10.09 13.54 -21.32
N PHE A 127 10.07 12.44 -20.58
CA PHE A 127 10.95 11.30 -20.80
C PHE A 127 10.75 10.69 -22.19
N ILE A 128 9.51 10.44 -22.62
CA ILE A 128 9.21 9.88 -23.95
C ILE A 128 9.73 10.78 -25.08
N VAL A 129 9.59 12.10 -24.95
CA VAL A 129 10.04 13.05 -25.98
C VAL A 129 11.53 13.43 -25.85
N GLY A 130 12.28 12.80 -24.93
CA GLY A 130 13.72 13.04 -24.74
C GLY A 130 14.07 14.36 -24.04
N LYS A 131 13.09 15.07 -23.46
CA LYS A 131 13.29 16.30 -22.68
C LYS A 131 13.69 15.98 -21.24
N LEU A 132 14.81 15.29 -21.07
CA LEU A 132 15.24 14.77 -19.77
C LEU A 132 15.64 15.88 -18.78
N ASP A 133 16.12 17.02 -19.30
CA ASP A 133 16.49 18.18 -18.48
C ASP A 133 15.26 18.89 -17.88
N ASP A 134 14.08 18.73 -18.50
CA ASP A 134 12.79 19.25 -18.02
C ASP A 134 12.12 18.32 -16.99
N VAL A 135 12.88 17.41 -16.37
CA VAL A 135 12.42 16.55 -15.27
C VAL A 135 13.13 16.99 -13.99
N PHE A 136 12.35 17.46 -13.02
CA PHE A 136 12.84 18.06 -11.78
C PHE A 136 12.57 17.18 -10.54
N ASP A 137 13.06 17.59 -9.38
CA ASP A 137 12.85 16.88 -8.11
C ASP A 137 11.37 16.78 -7.73
N THR A 138 10.58 17.81 -8.01
CA THR A 138 9.12 17.80 -7.83
C THR A 138 8.44 16.71 -8.64
N ASP A 139 8.86 16.50 -9.89
CA ASP A 139 8.40 15.40 -10.74
C ASP A 139 8.75 14.03 -10.14
N PHE A 140 9.86 13.92 -9.42
CA PHE A 140 10.24 12.69 -8.73
C PHE A 140 9.31 12.36 -7.56
N PHE A 141 8.92 13.35 -6.77
CA PHE A 141 7.94 13.14 -5.69
C PHE A 141 6.56 12.79 -6.26
N ASP A 142 6.15 13.43 -7.36
CA ASP A 142 4.91 13.09 -8.07
C ASP A 142 4.99 11.68 -8.68
N TYR A 143 6.14 11.31 -9.25
CA TYR A 143 6.40 9.96 -9.72
C TYR A 143 6.27 8.94 -8.59
N ILE A 144 6.81 9.22 -7.41
CA ILE A 144 6.61 8.35 -6.26
C ILE A 144 5.14 8.35 -5.81
N GLY A 145 4.42 9.46 -5.99
CA GLY A 145 3.03 9.62 -5.56
C GLY A 145 2.93 10.07 -4.10
N ILE A 146 3.84 10.96 -3.68
CA ILE A 146 3.89 11.59 -2.37
C ILE A 146 4.26 13.07 -2.51
N SER A 147 3.98 13.88 -1.50
CA SER A 147 4.49 15.26 -1.45
C SER A 147 5.95 15.32 -1.01
N VAL A 148 6.65 16.40 -1.34
CA VAL A 148 8.00 16.73 -0.83
C VAL A 148 8.09 16.72 0.71
N ARG A 149 6.97 17.03 1.38
CA ARG A 149 6.85 17.08 2.85
C ARG A 149 6.49 15.72 3.48
N ALA A 150 6.38 14.65 2.69
CA ALA A 150 6.07 13.33 3.20
C ALA A 150 7.14 12.86 4.21
N SER A 151 6.71 12.11 5.21
CA SER A 151 7.63 11.54 6.20
C SER A 151 8.58 10.55 5.53
N ARG A 152 9.76 10.34 6.12
CA ARG A 152 10.72 9.32 5.66
C ARG A 152 10.09 7.93 5.54
N MET A 153 9.20 7.56 6.46
CA MET A 153 8.55 6.25 6.45
C MET A 153 7.55 6.14 5.29
N ASP A 154 6.79 7.19 5.00
CA ASP A 154 5.88 7.21 3.86
C ASP A 154 6.66 7.19 2.54
N PHE A 155 7.76 7.94 2.46
CA PHE A 155 8.69 7.92 1.34
C PHE A 155 9.20 6.51 1.06
N LYS A 156 9.76 5.86 2.09
CA LYS A 156 10.29 4.49 2.00
C LYS A 156 9.21 3.48 1.59
N GLY A 157 8.04 3.55 2.22
CA GLY A 157 6.93 2.65 1.91
C GLY A 157 6.46 2.80 0.46
N ARG A 158 6.41 4.04 -0.05
CA ARG A 158 5.95 4.30 -1.41
C ARG A 158 6.99 3.97 -2.47
N LEU A 159 8.27 4.28 -2.22
CA LEU A 159 9.37 3.87 -3.09
C LEU A 159 9.41 2.34 -3.22
N LYS A 160 9.31 1.63 -2.10
CA LYS A 160 9.22 0.16 -2.11
C LYS A 160 8.02 -0.34 -2.92
N TYR A 161 6.84 0.26 -2.74
CA TYR A 161 5.65 -0.11 -3.50
C TYR A 161 5.84 0.03 -5.02
N ILE A 162 6.51 1.10 -5.48
CA ILE A 162 6.81 1.26 -6.91
C ILE A 162 7.82 0.23 -7.36
N ASN A 163 8.86 -0.03 -6.59
CA ASN A 163 9.85 -1.05 -6.91
C ASN A 163 9.18 -2.43 -7.06
N ASP A 164 8.30 -2.81 -6.12
CA ASP A 164 7.54 -4.06 -6.18
C ASP A 164 6.72 -4.15 -7.50
N ILE A 165 6.10 -3.04 -7.92
CA ILE A 165 5.35 -2.97 -9.18
C ILE A 165 6.28 -3.14 -10.37
N ILE A 166 7.38 -2.40 -10.43
CA ILE A 166 8.32 -2.47 -11.56
C ILE A 166 8.97 -3.85 -11.66
N GLU A 167 9.29 -4.49 -10.54
CA GLU A 167 9.75 -5.88 -10.50
C GLU A 167 8.67 -6.85 -11.02
N PHE A 168 7.42 -6.63 -10.64
CA PHE A 168 6.31 -7.40 -11.17
C PHE A 168 6.18 -7.23 -12.70
N LEU A 169 6.25 -6.00 -13.22
CA LEU A 169 6.17 -5.73 -14.66
C LEU A 169 7.31 -6.37 -15.45
N LYS A 170 8.55 -6.33 -14.92
CA LYS A 170 9.70 -7.02 -15.52
C LYS A 170 9.46 -8.52 -15.67
N LYS A 171 8.88 -9.16 -14.65
CA LYS A 171 8.59 -10.61 -14.67
C LYS A 171 7.53 -11.00 -15.70
N GLN A 172 6.63 -10.09 -16.05
CA GLN A 172 5.63 -10.34 -17.09
C GLN A 172 6.27 -10.40 -18.50
N ASN A 173 7.47 -9.83 -18.67
CA ASN A 173 8.23 -9.84 -19.92
C ASN A 173 7.41 -9.41 -21.16
N ILE A 174 6.63 -8.34 -21.01
CA ILE A 174 5.78 -7.79 -22.06
C ILE A 174 6.36 -6.44 -22.52
N ASP A 175 6.68 -6.32 -23.81
CA ASP A 175 7.27 -5.12 -24.43
C ASP A 175 6.52 -3.83 -24.11
N LYS A 176 5.19 -3.94 -23.94
CA LYS A 176 4.32 -2.79 -23.62
C LYS A 176 4.69 -2.06 -22.32
N TYR A 177 5.45 -2.69 -21.41
CA TYR A 177 5.88 -2.08 -20.14
C TYR A 177 7.31 -1.54 -20.16
N GLU A 178 8.05 -1.73 -21.26
CA GLU A 178 9.46 -1.36 -21.35
C GLU A 178 9.69 0.13 -21.08
N LEU A 179 8.85 1.01 -21.63
CA LEU A 179 8.95 2.46 -21.41
C LEU A 179 8.78 2.84 -19.93
N ILE A 180 7.88 2.18 -19.21
CA ILE A 180 7.64 2.44 -17.77
C ILE A 180 8.83 1.94 -16.95
N ILE A 181 9.37 0.78 -17.29
CA ILE A 181 10.54 0.20 -16.64
C ILE A 181 11.77 1.10 -16.85
N ASN A 182 11.99 1.59 -18.08
CA ASN A 182 13.08 2.50 -18.41
C ASN A 182 12.92 3.86 -17.73
N PHE A 183 11.69 4.39 -17.71
CA PHE A 183 11.39 5.61 -16.96
C PHE A 183 11.69 5.45 -15.47
N HIS A 184 11.30 4.33 -14.86
CA HIS A 184 11.64 4.05 -13.46
C HIS A 184 13.16 4.11 -13.22
N TYR A 185 13.95 3.41 -14.04
CA TYR A 185 15.40 3.43 -13.89
C TYR A 185 16.00 4.81 -14.09
N PHE A 186 15.49 5.59 -15.04
CA PHE A 186 15.87 6.99 -15.22
C PHE A 186 15.58 7.81 -13.96
N MET A 187 14.38 7.71 -13.39
CA MET A 187 14.00 8.45 -12.18
C MET A 187 14.87 8.08 -10.98
N ILE A 188 15.11 6.79 -10.75
CA ILE A 188 15.97 6.34 -9.65
C ILE A 188 17.42 6.82 -9.82
N LYS A 189 17.95 6.76 -11.05
CA LYS A 189 19.32 7.18 -11.34
C LYS A 189 19.49 8.70 -11.25
N LYS A 190 18.55 9.46 -11.82
CA LYS A 190 18.62 10.93 -11.87
C LYS A 190 18.53 11.54 -10.46
N PHE A 191 17.68 10.97 -9.60
CA PHE A 191 17.40 11.50 -8.27
C PHE A 191 18.01 10.67 -7.12
N ASP A 192 19.11 9.97 -7.39
CA ASP A 192 19.79 9.12 -6.39
C ASP A 192 20.20 9.91 -5.14
N LYS A 193 20.64 11.17 -5.31
CA LYS A 193 21.02 12.04 -4.20
C LYS A 193 19.83 12.36 -3.30
N GLU A 194 18.68 12.70 -3.87
CA GLU A 194 17.44 13.02 -3.18
C GLU A 194 16.88 11.79 -2.46
N ILE A 195 16.95 10.62 -3.11
CA ILE A 195 16.60 9.33 -2.51
C ILE A 195 17.46 9.09 -1.27
N ASN A 196 18.78 9.16 -1.42
CA ASN A 196 19.71 8.91 -0.32
C ASN A 196 19.53 9.92 0.82
N TYR A 197 19.30 11.19 0.50
CA TYR A 197 19.00 12.21 1.48
C TYR A 197 17.73 11.89 2.28
N LYS A 198 16.63 11.55 1.60
CA LYS A 198 15.33 11.21 2.23
C LYS A 198 15.33 9.88 2.96
N MET A 199 16.20 8.94 2.59
CA MET A 199 16.31 7.63 3.23
C MET A 199 17.11 7.69 4.53
N ASN A 200 18.08 8.60 4.61
CA ASN A 200 19.01 8.70 5.75
C ASN A 200 18.60 9.77 6.78
N ASN A 201 17.91 10.84 6.35
CA ASN A 201 17.38 11.89 7.23
C ASN A 201 15.87 11.72 7.46
#